data_AF-A0A2S1FHQ7-F1
#
_entry.id   AF-A0A2S1FHQ7-F1
#
_cell.length_a   1.000
_cell.length_b   1.000
_cell.length_c   1.000
_cell.angle_alpha   90.00
_cell.angle_beta   90.00
_cell.angle_gamma   90.00
#
_symmetry.space_group_name_H-M   'P 1'
#
loop_
_entity.id
_entity.type
_entity.pdbx_description
1 polymer ?
#
loop_
_entity_poly.entity_id
_entity_poly.type
_entity_poly.pdbx_seq_one_letter_code
_entity_poly.pdbx_strand_id
1 'polypeptide(L)'
;MIPTSGLADYITGLARQHGVQYERTPDDAMADVITALADDEVKMDSVASLLLALGRAGVVPSEEVVPLRVNYLREKFNVRPV
;
A
#
# COMPACT_ATOMS: atom_id res chain seq x y z
N MET A 1 7.90 -12.19 9.39
CA MET A 1 8.79 -12.18 8.20
C MET A 1 7.95 -11.67 7.04
N ILE A 2 8.36 -10.58 6.41
CA ILE A 2 7.66 -10.00 5.25
C ILE A 2 7.96 -10.88 4.03
N PRO A 3 6.96 -11.38 3.29
CA PRO A 3 7.21 -12.15 2.07
C PRO A 3 7.94 -11.31 1.02
N THR A 4 8.65 -11.95 0.10
CA THR A 4 9.37 -11.29 -1.01
C THR A 4 8.79 -11.62 -2.38
N SER A 5 7.79 -12.51 -2.44
CA SER A 5 7.05 -12.87 -3.65
C SER A 5 5.57 -13.13 -3.32
N GLY A 6 4.68 -13.01 -4.31
CA GLY A 6 3.25 -13.21 -4.14
C GLY A 6 2.61 -12.14 -3.26
N LEU A 7 3.15 -10.92 -3.30
CA LEU A 7 2.81 -9.86 -2.37
C LEU A 7 1.38 -9.35 -2.55
N ALA A 8 0.88 -9.34 -3.79
CA ALA A 8 -0.50 -8.96 -4.06
C ALA A 8 -1.50 -9.90 -3.36
N ASP A 9 -1.26 -11.21 -3.44
CA ASP A 9 -2.10 -12.23 -2.82
C ASP A 9 -1.97 -12.19 -1.29
N TYR A 10 -0.75 -12.01 -0.79
CA TYR A 10 -0.50 -11.85 0.64
C TYR A 10 -1.27 -10.66 1.24
N ILE A 11 -1.13 -9.47 0.65
CA ILE A 11 -1.80 -8.25 1.11
C ILE A 11 -3.31 -8.41 1.02
N THR A 12 -3.82 -8.94 -0.09
CA THR A 12 -5.26 -9.16 -0.29
C THR A 12 -5.82 -10.19 0.69
N GLY A 13 -5.09 -11.29 0.93
CA GLY A 13 -5.46 -12.33 1.87
C GLY A 13 -5.48 -11.80 3.31
N LEU A 14 -4.47 -11.01 3.70
CA LEU A 14 -4.40 -10.40 5.03
C LEU A 14 -5.56 -9.43 5.27
N ALA A 15 -5.88 -8.58 4.29
CA ALA A 15 -7.03 -7.69 4.36
C ALA A 15 -8.35 -8.46 4.55
N ARG A 16 -8.56 -9.54 3.77
CA ARG A 16 -9.74 -10.40 3.90
C ARG A 16 -9.82 -11.08 5.27
N GLN A 17 -8.71 -11.63 5.75
CA GLN A 17 -8.65 -12.32 7.04
C GLN A 17 -9.03 -11.41 8.21
N HIS A 18 -8.65 -10.13 8.14
CA HIS A 18 -8.91 -9.15 9.18
C HIS A 18 -10.15 -8.29 8.92
N GLY A 19 -10.90 -8.53 7.83
CA GLY A 19 -12.07 -7.73 7.46
C GLY A 19 -11.74 -6.27 7.12
N VAL A 20 -10.49 -5.98 6.75
CA VAL A 20 -10.02 -4.62 6.44
C VAL A 20 -10.33 -4.28 4.99
N GLN A 21 -10.90 -3.10 4.77
CA GLN A 21 -11.15 -2.54 3.46
C GLN A 21 -10.58 -1.12 3.39
N TYR A 22 -10.26 -0.65 2.18
CA TYR A 22 -9.85 0.74 2.00
C TYR A 22 -11.06 1.66 2.04
N GLU A 23 -11.02 2.63 2.95
CA GLU A 23 -11.96 3.74 3.01
C GLU A 23 -11.19 5.05 2.80
N ARG A 24 -11.66 5.86 1.86
CA ARG A 24 -11.04 7.15 1.56
C ARG A 24 -11.30 8.12 2.71
N THR A 25 -10.24 8.77 3.17
CA THR A 25 -10.27 9.73 4.29
C THR A 25 -10.03 11.17 3.81
N PRO A 26 -10.29 12.18 4.66
CA PRO A 26 -9.88 13.55 4.37
C PRO A 26 -8.36 13.70 4.15
N ASP A 27 -7.53 12.91 4.83
CA ASP A 27 -6.08 12.90 4.64
C ASP A 27 -5.69 12.43 3.23
N ASP A 28 -6.40 11.42 2.71
CA ASP A 28 -6.20 10.96 1.32
C ASP A 28 -6.59 12.06 0.33
N ALA A 29 -7.70 12.77 0.58
CA ALA A 29 -8.12 13.89 -0.25
C ALA A 29 -7.12 15.06 -0.20
N MET A 30 -6.51 15.33 0.96
CA MET A 30 -5.46 16.33 1.08
C MET A 30 -4.18 15.89 0.34
N ALA A 31 -3.82 14.62 0.40
CA ALA A 31 -2.69 14.07 -0.36
C ALA A 31 -2.90 14.25 -1.88
N ASP A 32 -4.11 13.96 -2.38
CA ASP A 32 -4.45 14.19 -3.79
C ASP A 32 -4.26 15.66 -4.21
N VAL A 33 -4.70 16.61 -3.36
CA VAL A 33 -4.54 18.05 -3.62
C VAL A 33 -3.07 18.45 -3.64
N ILE A 34 -2.27 17.96 -2.69
CA ILE A 34 -0.83 18.26 -2.64
C ILE A 34 -0.12 17.72 -3.88
N THR A 35 -0.42 16.48 -4.28
CA THR A 35 0.13 15.85 -5.49
C THR A 35 -0.23 16.66 -6.73
N ALA A 36 -1.48 17.09 -6.88
CA ALA A 36 -1.91 17.92 -8.00
C ALA A 36 -1.22 19.29 -8.03
N LEU A 37 -0.98 19.92 -6.87
CA LEU A 37 -0.23 21.19 -6.78
C LEU A 37 1.24 21.05 -7.18
N ALA A 38 1.80 19.85 -7.06
CA ALA A 38 3.16 19.53 -7.51
C ALA A 38 3.23 19.22 -9.02
N ASP A 39 2.12 19.35 -9.76
CA ASP A 39 1.95 18.91 -11.16
C ASP A 39 2.29 17.41 -11.34
N ASP A 40 2.06 16.62 -10.29
CA ASP A 40 2.28 15.18 -10.27
C ASP A 40 0.93 14.43 -10.26
N GLU A 41 0.91 13.19 -10.73
CA GLU A 41 -0.26 12.31 -10.66
C GLU A 41 0.13 10.95 -10.07
N VAL A 42 -0.27 10.70 -8.82
CA VAL A 42 -0.05 9.42 -8.16
C VAL A 42 -1.31 8.57 -8.22
N LYS A 43 -1.31 7.55 -9.08
CA LYS A 43 -2.38 6.53 -9.11
C LYS A 43 -2.05 5.39 -8.14
N MET A 44 -2.69 5.38 -6.97
CA MET A 44 -2.60 4.27 -6.03
C MET A 44 -3.49 3.11 -6.50
N ASP A 45 -2.88 1.94 -6.72
CA ASP A 45 -3.65 0.73 -7.05
C ASP A 45 -4.39 0.16 -5.84
N SER A 46 -5.29 -0.79 -6.10
CA SER A 46 -6.14 -1.41 -5.07
C SER A 46 -5.33 -2.17 -4.01
N VAL A 47 -4.22 -2.81 -4.37
CA VAL A 47 -3.37 -3.55 -3.42
C VAL A 47 -2.64 -2.58 -2.50
N ALA A 48 -2.05 -1.51 -3.04
CA ALA A 48 -1.41 -0.46 -2.27
C ALA A 48 -2.41 0.26 -1.33
N SER A 49 -3.66 0.41 -1.76
CA SER A 49 -4.75 0.95 -0.94
C SER A 49 -5.11 0.03 0.23
N LEU A 50 -5.16 -1.29 0.00
CA LEU A 50 -5.35 -2.27 1.07
C LEU A 50 -4.19 -2.26 2.07
N LEU A 51 -2.94 -2.14 1.60
CA LEU A 51 -1.77 -2.04 2.47
C LEU A 51 -1.81 -0.78 3.34
N LEU A 52 -2.24 0.37 2.79
CA LEU A 52 -2.47 1.58 3.57
C LEU A 52 -3.54 1.37 4.65
N ALA A 53 -4.67 0.75 4.29
CA ALA A 53 -5.75 0.46 5.23
C ALA A 53 -5.32 -0.51 6.34
N LEU A 54 -4.53 -1.54 6.00
CA LEU A 54 -3.95 -2.48 6.96
C LEU A 54 -3.00 -1.80 7.95
N GLY A 55 -2.21 -0.83 7.47
CA GLY A 55 -1.36 0.00 8.32
C GLY A 55 -2.19 0.89 9.27
N ARG A 56 -3.24 1.55 8.76
CA ARG A 56 -4.17 2.35 9.56
C ARG A 56 -4.88 1.54 10.64
N ALA A 57 -5.26 0.30 10.31
CA ALA A 57 -5.91 -0.63 11.24
C ALA A 57 -4.94 -1.25 12.26
N GLY A 58 -3.62 -1.02 12.13
CA GLY A 58 -2.60 -1.61 13.00
C GLY A 58 -2.38 -3.12 12.78
N VAL A 59 -2.94 -3.69 11.71
CA VAL A 59 -2.74 -5.11 11.34
C VAL A 59 -1.32 -5.33 10.80
N VAL A 60 -0.83 -4.38 10.01
CA VAL A 60 0.57 -4.32 9.60
C VAL A 60 1.27 -3.26 10.45
N PRO A 61 2.35 -3.60 11.19
CA PRO A 61 3.12 -2.64 11.96
C PRO A 61 3.62 -1.49 11.08
N SER A 62 3.63 -0.26 11.61
CA SER A 62 3.99 0.93 10.82
C SER A 62 5.40 0.84 10.23
N GLU A 63 6.33 0.21 10.95
CA GLU A 63 7.70 -0.07 10.51
C GLU A 63 7.78 -1.08 9.34
N GLU A 64 6.74 -1.91 9.14
CA GLU A 64 6.68 -2.91 8.07
C GLU A 64 5.93 -2.42 6.82
N VAL A 65 5.07 -1.39 6.94
CA VAL A 65 4.27 -0.86 5.81
C VAL A 65 5.14 -0.40 4.65
N VAL A 66 6.18 0.40 4.92
CA VAL A 66 7.06 0.93 3.87
C VAL A 66 7.88 -0.17 3.20
N PRO A 67 8.60 -1.06 3.94
CA PRO A 67 9.29 -2.20 3.34
C PRO A 67 8.38 -3.08 2.48
N LEU A 68 7.18 -3.39 2.96
CA LEU A 68 6.20 -4.19 2.24
C LEU A 68 5.73 -3.48 0.96
N ARG A 69 5.51 -2.15 1.01
CA ARG A 69 5.15 -1.36 -0.18
C ARG A 69 6.28 -1.33 -1.21
N VAL A 70 7.53 -1.15 -0.79
CA VAL A 70 8.68 -1.18 -1.69
C VAL A 70 8.82 -2.53 -2.37
N ASN A 71 8.70 -3.63 -1.61
CA ASN A 71 8.78 -4.98 -2.19
C ASN A 71 7.63 -5.26 -3.14
N TYR A 72 6.41 -4.80 -2.83
CA TYR A 72 5.27 -4.91 -3.72
C TYR A 72 5.51 -4.17 -5.05
N LEU A 73 6.03 -2.95 -5.01
CA LEU A 73 6.36 -2.19 -6.21
C LEU A 73 7.45 -2.86 -7.04
N ARG A 74 8.48 -3.43 -6.38
CA ARG A 74 9.52 -4.21 -7.06
C ARG A 74 8.95 -5.42 -7.78
N GLU A 75 8.08 -6.19 -7.13
CA GLU A 75 7.39 -7.33 -7.73
C GLU A 75 6.51 -6.90 -8.90
N LYS A 76 5.67 -5.87 -8.70
CA LYS A 76 4.73 -5.35 -9.70
C LYS A 76 5.42 -4.88 -10.97
N PHE A 77 6.56 -4.20 -10.84
CA PHE A 77 7.29 -3.63 -11.96
C PHE A 77 8.52 -4.44 -12.39
N ASN A 78 8.73 -5.62 -11.79
CA ASN A 78 9.89 -6.49 -12.02
C ASN A 78 11.24 -5.75 -11.92
N VAL A 79 11.37 -4.85 -10.94
CA VAL A 79 12.56 -4.02 -10.75
C VAL A 79 13.56 -4.76 -9.87
N ARG A 80 14.79 -4.92 -10.37
CA ARG A 80 15.89 -5.53 -9.61
C ARG A 80 16.43 -4.56 -8.54
N PRO A 81 16.97 -5.05 -7.42
CA PRO A 81 17.63 -4.20 -6.44
C PRO A 81 18.80 -3.45 -7.09
N VAL A 82 18.91 -2.15 -6.81
CA VAL A 82 20.11 -1.34 -7.07
C VAL A 82 21.09 -1.47 -5.92
#